data_AF-A0A816XI69-F1
#
_entry.id   AF-A0A816XI69-F1
#
_cell.length_a   1.000
_cell.length_b   1.000
_cell.length_c   1.000
_cell.angle_alpha   90.00
_cell.angle_beta   90.00
_cell.angle_gamma   90.00
#
_symmetry.space_group_name_H-M   'P 1'
#
loop_
_entity.id
_entity.type
_entity.pdbx_description
1 polymer ?
#
loop_
_entity_poly.entity_id
_entity_poly.type
_entity_poly.pdbx_seq_one_letter_code
_entity_poly.pdbx_strand_id
1 'polypeptide(L)'
;QFLRSEKYISDYNEVVSLGTRNSQTRTADQTEVGIFWGYDGAPKLGVPPRLYNQVVRVIAIKKNNTLQQNAQLFAFVNYAMADAGISAWETKYYYELWRPILGVRQGSPTTRAIPNWLPLGAPADGGGDNFTPPFPSYVSGHSTFGSAAFEMLRLFYGTDQFQFQFQSDEYNGATKDSITGRVRPNRTRSYERFSQAEEENFLSRIYLGVHWRIDQEEGRTMGRKIAKYIYDKLT
;
A
#
# COMPACT_ATOMS: atom_id res chain seq x y z
N GLN A 1 16.62 1.51 18.94
CA GLN A 1 15.61 1.74 19.99
C GLN A 1 14.23 1.17 19.64
N PHE A 2 13.78 1.23 18.37
CA PHE A 2 12.46 0.71 17.96
C PHE A 2 12.17 -0.75 18.40
N LEU A 3 13.07 -1.70 18.14
CA LEU A 3 12.88 -3.12 18.50
C LEU A 3 12.77 -3.42 20.01
N ARG A 4 12.89 -2.41 20.88
CA ARG A 4 12.71 -2.51 22.33
C ARG A 4 11.54 -1.66 22.84
N SER A 5 10.77 -1.02 21.96
CA SER A 5 9.69 -0.11 22.34
C SER A 5 8.36 -0.84 22.45
N GLU A 6 7.43 -0.27 23.22
CA GLU A 6 6.03 -0.72 23.28
C GLU A 6 5.36 -0.67 21.91
N LYS A 7 5.75 0.29 21.06
CA LYS A 7 5.26 0.38 19.70
C LYS A 7 5.64 -0.85 18.87
N TYR A 8 6.88 -1.34 18.97
CA TYR A 8 7.24 -2.56 18.26
C TYR A 8 6.47 -3.78 18.77
N ILE A 9 6.18 -3.87 20.07
CA ILE A 9 5.35 -4.96 20.63
C ILE A 9 3.92 -4.89 20.04
N SER A 10 3.33 -3.70 19.96
CA SER A 10 2.01 -3.50 19.36
C SER A 10 1.97 -3.86 17.88
N ASP A 11 2.90 -3.31 17.09
CA ASP A 11 3.07 -3.59 15.66
C ASP A 11 3.30 -5.09 15.42
N TYR A 12 4.12 -5.73 16.26
CA TYR A 12 4.39 -7.17 16.20
C TYR A 12 3.12 -8.00 16.43
N ASN A 13 2.36 -7.71 17.49
CA ASN A 13 1.15 -8.46 17.84
C ASN A 13 0.08 -8.30 16.75
N GLU A 14 -0.05 -7.11 16.18
CA GLU A 14 -0.95 -6.85 15.07
C GLU A 14 -0.60 -7.70 13.86
N VAL A 15 0.66 -7.69 13.40
CA VAL A 15 1.08 -8.44 12.22
C VAL A 15 1.03 -9.96 12.46
N VAL A 16 1.36 -10.43 13.67
CA VAL A 16 1.21 -11.86 14.01
C VAL A 16 -0.25 -12.31 13.89
N SER A 17 -1.19 -11.49 14.37
CA SER A 17 -2.63 -11.77 14.33
C SER A 17 -3.18 -11.67 12.91
N LEU A 18 -3.02 -10.51 12.28
CA LEU A 18 -3.69 -10.16 11.02
C LEU A 18 -2.89 -10.48 9.78
N GLY A 19 -1.56 -10.58 9.85
CA GLY A 19 -0.69 -10.75 8.69
C GLY A 19 -0.35 -12.20 8.34
N THR A 20 -0.59 -13.14 9.26
CA THR A 20 -0.26 -14.56 9.05
C THR A 20 -1.10 -15.21 7.93
N ARG A 21 -0.52 -16.14 7.18
CA ARG A 21 -1.16 -16.83 6.06
C ARG A 21 -2.50 -17.46 6.44
N ASN A 22 -2.52 -18.15 7.58
CA ASN A 22 -3.69 -18.90 8.09
C ASN A 22 -4.39 -18.15 9.25
N SER A 23 -4.53 -16.83 9.12
CA SER A 23 -5.11 -16.00 10.18
C SER A 23 -6.54 -16.42 10.51
N GLN A 24 -6.85 -16.53 11.81
CA GLN A 24 -8.20 -16.76 12.32
C GLN A 24 -8.92 -15.46 12.69
N THR A 25 -8.21 -14.33 12.65
CA THR A 25 -8.69 -13.01 13.06
C THR A 25 -8.88 -12.06 11.87
N ARG A 26 -8.04 -12.19 10.83
CA ARG A 26 -8.18 -11.43 9.57
C ARG A 26 -9.47 -11.86 8.87
N THR A 27 -10.37 -10.92 8.63
CA THR A 27 -11.63 -11.20 7.94
C THR A 27 -11.41 -11.46 6.44
N ALA A 28 -12.44 -11.98 5.78
CA ALA A 28 -12.42 -12.16 4.33
C ALA A 28 -12.26 -10.80 3.59
N ASP A 29 -12.95 -9.74 4.06
CA ASP A 29 -12.80 -8.39 3.49
C ASP A 29 -11.39 -7.85 3.70
N GLN A 30 -10.77 -8.04 4.87
CA GLN A 30 -9.37 -7.61 5.09
C GLN A 30 -8.38 -8.36 4.19
N THR A 31 -8.64 -9.64 3.91
CA THR A 31 -7.84 -10.40 2.93
C THR A 31 -8.01 -9.82 1.52
N GLU A 32 -9.25 -9.49 1.14
CA GLU A 32 -9.54 -8.83 -0.13
C GLU A 32 -8.83 -7.48 -0.24
N VAL A 33 -8.90 -6.64 0.80
CA VAL A 33 -8.18 -5.35 0.88
C VAL A 33 -6.68 -5.55 0.70
N GLY A 34 -6.09 -6.54 1.37
CA GLY A 34 -4.67 -6.87 1.22
C GLY A 34 -4.27 -7.09 -0.23
N ILE A 35 -5.02 -7.94 -0.93
CA ILE A 35 -4.75 -8.31 -2.33
C ILE A 35 -5.12 -7.17 -3.29
N PHE A 36 -6.21 -6.45 -3.03
CA PHE A 36 -6.74 -5.39 -3.92
C PHE A 36 -5.73 -4.28 -4.19
N TRP A 37 -4.89 -3.95 -3.20
CA TRP A 37 -3.82 -2.97 -3.29
C TRP A 37 -2.43 -3.61 -3.53
N GLY A 38 -2.38 -4.84 -4.07
CA GLY A 38 -1.18 -5.63 -4.33
C GLY A 38 -0.20 -4.94 -5.28
N TYR A 39 -0.38 -5.13 -6.58
CA TYR A 39 0.42 -4.55 -7.67
C TYR A 39 1.91 -4.64 -7.38
N ASP A 40 2.35 -5.82 -6.92
CA ASP A 40 3.71 -6.04 -6.41
C ASP A 40 4.68 -6.47 -7.50
N GLY A 41 4.51 -5.96 -8.73
CA GLY A 41 5.36 -6.28 -9.88
C GLY A 41 4.94 -7.55 -10.63
N ALA A 42 3.74 -8.07 -10.36
CA ALA A 42 3.23 -9.26 -11.04
C ALA A 42 3.06 -9.03 -12.56
N PRO A 43 3.34 -10.04 -13.41
CA PRO A 43 3.11 -9.98 -14.84
C PRO A 43 1.73 -9.43 -15.20
N LYS A 44 1.69 -8.45 -16.10
CA LYS A 44 0.48 -7.76 -16.58
C LYS A 44 -0.21 -6.81 -15.57
N LEU A 45 0.11 -6.88 -14.27
CA LEU A 45 -0.38 -5.94 -13.26
C LEU A 45 0.56 -4.75 -13.02
N GLY A 46 1.87 -4.97 -13.10
CA GLY A 46 2.87 -3.92 -12.89
C GLY A 46 3.03 -3.52 -11.42
N VAL A 47 3.36 -2.24 -11.18
CA VAL A 47 3.79 -1.71 -9.87
C VAL A 47 2.79 -0.70 -9.28
N PRO A 48 2.86 -0.32 -7.99
CA PRO A 48 1.86 0.53 -7.35
C PRO A 48 1.62 1.90 -8.02
N PRO A 49 2.63 2.59 -8.59
CA PRO A 49 2.37 3.81 -9.38
C PRO A 49 1.38 3.62 -10.54
N ARG A 50 1.30 2.43 -11.15
CA ARG A 50 0.27 2.12 -12.16
C ARG A 50 -1.12 2.11 -11.53
N LEU A 51 -1.28 1.42 -10.39
CA LEU A 51 -2.52 1.38 -9.62
C LEU A 51 -3.01 2.79 -9.28
N TYR A 52 -2.16 3.63 -8.69
CA TYR A 52 -2.56 4.99 -8.32
C TYR A 52 -2.92 5.84 -9.53
N ASN A 53 -2.21 5.70 -10.67
CA ASN A 53 -2.62 6.36 -11.91
C ASN A 53 -3.97 5.85 -12.44
N GLN A 54 -4.30 4.57 -12.30
CA GLN A 54 -5.64 4.06 -12.66
C GLN A 54 -6.73 4.70 -11.79
N VAL A 55 -6.50 4.82 -10.48
CA VAL A 55 -7.42 5.52 -9.55
C VAL A 55 -7.59 6.99 -9.95
N VAL A 56 -6.49 7.70 -10.19
CA VAL A 56 -6.50 9.12 -10.61
C VAL A 56 -7.26 9.31 -11.91
N ARG A 57 -7.12 8.39 -12.88
CA ARG A 57 -7.89 8.40 -14.14
C ARG A 57 -9.39 8.29 -13.89
N VAL A 58 -9.82 7.36 -13.03
CA VAL A 58 -11.25 7.22 -12.69
C VAL A 58 -11.80 8.51 -12.09
N ILE A 59 -11.05 9.11 -11.17
CA ILE A 59 -11.45 10.36 -10.51
C ILE A 59 -11.52 11.52 -11.51
N ALA A 60 -10.50 11.66 -12.36
CA ALA A 60 -10.42 12.70 -13.37
C ALA A 60 -11.57 12.63 -14.40
N ILE A 61 -11.91 11.42 -14.84
CA ILE A 61 -13.08 11.17 -15.72
C ILE A 61 -14.37 11.55 -14.99
N LYS A 62 -14.54 11.10 -13.74
CA LYS A 62 -15.75 11.40 -12.95
C LYS A 62 -15.91 12.90 -12.65
N LYS A 63 -14.80 13.62 -12.47
CA LYS A 63 -14.81 15.07 -12.27
C LYS A 63 -15.04 15.85 -13.57
N ASN A 64 -15.01 15.18 -14.72
CA ASN A 64 -15.10 15.77 -16.05
C ASN A 64 -14.05 16.87 -16.27
N ASN A 65 -12.81 16.58 -15.85
CA ASN A 65 -11.69 17.49 -16.02
C ASN A 65 -11.47 17.86 -17.50
N THR A 66 -11.11 19.12 -17.77
CA THR A 66 -10.63 19.55 -19.09
C THR A 66 -9.26 18.93 -19.40
N LEU A 67 -8.83 19.03 -20.67
CA LEU A 67 -7.48 18.61 -21.07
C LEU A 67 -6.39 19.28 -20.23
N GLN A 68 -6.51 20.59 -19.99
CA GLN A 68 -5.54 21.35 -19.19
C GLN A 68 -5.54 20.88 -17.72
N GLN A 69 -6.71 20.67 -17.12
CA GLN A 69 -6.82 20.16 -15.75
C GLN A 69 -6.22 18.76 -15.63
N ASN A 70 -6.42 17.90 -16.62
CA ASN A 70 -5.80 16.58 -16.65
C ASN A 70 -4.28 16.67 -16.78
N ALA A 71 -3.76 17.50 -17.68
CA ALA A 71 -2.32 17.71 -17.81
C ALA A 71 -1.68 18.15 -16.48
N GLN A 72 -2.30 19.11 -15.78
CA GLN A 72 -1.84 19.57 -14.46
C GLN A 72 -1.95 18.47 -13.40
N LEU A 73 -3.12 17.82 -13.27
CA LEU A 73 -3.34 16.77 -12.28
C LEU A 73 -2.33 15.63 -12.41
N PHE A 74 -2.13 15.11 -13.62
CA PHE A 74 -1.21 14.00 -13.85
C PHE A 74 0.25 14.42 -13.67
N ALA A 75 0.62 15.66 -14.02
CA ALA A 75 1.95 16.19 -13.72
C ALA A 75 2.18 16.24 -12.21
N PHE A 76 1.25 16.83 -11.45
CA PHE A 76 1.38 17.02 -10.01
C PHE A 76 1.45 15.69 -9.26
N VAL A 77 0.53 14.77 -9.57
CA VAL A 77 0.47 13.46 -8.91
C VAL A 77 1.72 12.62 -9.20
N ASN A 78 2.16 12.57 -10.47
CA ASN A 78 3.32 11.74 -10.81
C ASN A 78 4.64 12.36 -10.32
N TYR A 79 4.74 13.69 -10.26
CA TYR A 79 5.92 14.34 -9.68
C TYR A 79 6.00 14.10 -8.17
N ALA A 80 4.88 14.22 -7.45
CA ALA A 80 4.83 13.87 -6.03
C ALA A 80 5.13 12.38 -5.78
N MET A 81 4.62 11.47 -6.61
CA MET A 81 4.95 10.04 -6.49
C MET A 81 6.42 9.74 -6.81
N ALA A 82 7.05 10.45 -7.75
CA ALA A 82 8.47 10.28 -8.04
C ALA A 82 9.34 10.60 -6.81
N ASP A 83 9.12 11.76 -6.19
CA ASP A 83 9.85 12.18 -4.98
C ASP A 83 9.51 11.31 -3.76
N ALA A 84 8.27 10.82 -3.67
CA ALA A 84 7.86 9.84 -2.68
C ALA A 84 8.66 8.53 -2.82
N GLY A 85 8.88 8.07 -4.05
CA GLY A 85 9.71 6.89 -4.32
C GLY A 85 11.16 7.09 -3.91
N ILE A 86 11.77 8.21 -4.29
CA ILE A 86 13.16 8.56 -3.93
C ILE A 86 13.31 8.56 -2.40
N SER A 87 12.47 9.31 -1.71
CA SER A 87 12.53 9.50 -0.25
C SER A 87 12.27 8.19 0.51
N ALA A 88 11.29 7.40 0.06
CA ALA A 88 10.99 6.12 0.69
C ALA A 88 12.13 5.11 0.52
N TRP A 89 12.77 5.07 -0.66
CA TRP A 89 13.88 4.14 -0.90
C TRP A 89 15.15 4.57 -0.18
N GLU A 90 15.48 5.87 -0.14
CA GLU A 90 16.56 6.38 0.71
C GLU A 90 16.35 5.94 2.17
N THR A 91 15.15 6.17 2.71
CA THR A 91 14.79 5.81 4.10
C THR A 91 14.92 4.30 4.34
N LYS A 92 14.47 3.47 3.39
CA LYS A 92 14.60 2.00 3.47
C LYS A 92 16.03 1.55 3.64
N TYR A 93 16.94 2.08 2.84
CA TYR A 93 18.34 1.68 2.87
C TYR A 93 19.16 2.42 3.93
N TYR A 94 18.66 3.52 4.49
CA TYR A 94 19.25 4.16 5.65
C TYR A 94 18.99 3.37 6.95
N TYR A 95 17.74 2.94 7.19
CA TYR A 95 17.37 2.26 8.44
C TYR A 95 17.45 0.74 8.39
N GLU A 96 17.38 0.14 7.21
CA GLU A 96 17.49 -1.31 6.97
C GLU A 96 16.62 -2.18 7.89
N LEU A 97 15.43 -1.68 8.28
CA LEU A 97 14.53 -2.42 9.17
C LEU A 97 14.05 -3.72 8.51
N TRP A 98 14.13 -4.81 9.28
CA TRP A 98 13.71 -6.12 8.82
C TRP A 98 12.21 -6.22 8.49
N ARG A 99 11.88 -7.13 7.57
CA ARG A 99 10.48 -7.45 7.25
C ARG A 99 9.82 -8.29 8.35
N PRO A 100 8.48 -8.29 8.46
CA PRO A 100 7.79 -9.12 9.44
C PRO A 100 8.11 -10.60 9.39
N ILE A 101 8.31 -11.18 8.21
CA ILE A 101 8.73 -12.59 8.11
C ILE A 101 10.00 -12.89 8.89
N LEU A 102 10.97 -11.97 8.92
CA LEU A 102 12.21 -12.16 9.69
C LEU A 102 11.99 -11.80 11.17
N GLY A 103 11.41 -10.63 11.45
CA GLY A 103 11.21 -10.16 12.82
C GLY A 103 10.29 -11.07 13.65
N VAL A 104 9.29 -11.69 13.02
CA VAL A 104 8.43 -12.68 13.69
C VAL A 104 9.13 -14.02 13.89
N ARG A 105 9.85 -14.52 12.88
CA ARG A 105 10.54 -15.81 12.98
C ARG A 105 11.68 -15.80 13.99
N GLN A 106 12.42 -14.71 14.07
CA GLN A 106 13.57 -14.57 14.96
C GLN A 106 13.18 -14.04 16.34
N GLY A 107 12.05 -13.34 16.47
CA GLY A 107 11.71 -12.62 17.69
C GLY A 107 12.66 -11.44 17.93
N SER A 108 12.55 -10.81 19.10
CA SER A 108 13.40 -9.69 19.52
C SER A 108 13.59 -9.74 21.04
N PRO A 109 14.37 -8.84 21.65
CA PRO A 109 14.45 -8.76 23.11
C PRO A 109 13.09 -8.56 23.82
N THR A 110 12.07 -8.05 23.12
CA THR A 110 10.74 -7.77 23.68
C THR A 110 9.61 -8.59 23.05
N THR A 111 9.92 -9.48 22.09
CA THR A 111 8.91 -10.30 21.39
C THR A 111 9.42 -11.72 21.20
N ARG A 112 8.54 -12.72 21.34
CA ARG A 112 8.90 -14.13 21.16
C ARG A 112 9.19 -14.46 19.69
N ALA A 113 10.00 -15.47 19.43
CA ALA A 113 10.18 -16.04 18.11
C ALA A 113 9.01 -16.98 17.73
N ILE A 114 8.58 -16.97 16.47
CA ILE A 114 7.64 -17.93 15.89
C ILE A 114 8.27 -18.49 14.59
N PRO A 115 9.15 -19.50 14.67
CA PRO A 115 10.03 -19.91 13.56
C PRO A 115 9.34 -20.29 12.25
N ASN A 116 8.11 -20.81 12.34
CA ASN A 116 7.32 -21.25 11.17
C ASN A 116 6.27 -20.23 10.72
N TRP A 117 6.29 -19.00 11.26
CA TRP A 117 5.36 -17.96 10.84
C TRP A 117 5.54 -17.65 9.35
N LEU A 118 4.43 -17.51 8.64
CA LEU A 118 4.38 -17.18 7.23
C LEU A 118 3.40 -16.03 7.04
N PRO A 119 3.78 -14.94 6.34
CA PRO A 119 2.82 -13.93 5.97
C PRO A 119 1.83 -14.47 4.93
N LEU A 120 0.67 -13.82 4.79
CA LEU A 120 -0.17 -13.99 3.60
C LEU A 120 0.64 -13.69 2.34
N GLY A 121 1.48 -12.65 2.40
CA GLY A 121 2.47 -12.27 1.41
C GLY A 121 1.90 -11.43 0.27
N ALA A 122 2.79 -10.74 -0.43
CA ALA A 122 2.49 -10.06 -1.68
C ALA A 122 2.08 -11.10 -2.76
N PRO A 123 0.97 -10.88 -3.48
CA PRO A 123 0.53 -11.78 -4.54
C PRO A 123 1.57 -11.95 -5.65
N ALA A 124 1.93 -13.19 -5.97
CA ALA A 124 2.83 -13.54 -7.08
C ALA A 124 2.02 -13.96 -8.33
N ASP A 125 1.10 -13.09 -8.78
CA ASP A 125 0.10 -13.49 -9.77
C ASP A 125 0.73 -13.96 -11.07
N GLY A 126 0.30 -15.12 -11.57
CA GLY A 126 0.88 -15.71 -12.78
C GLY A 126 2.09 -16.62 -12.55
N GLY A 127 2.52 -16.87 -11.30
CA GLY A 127 3.37 -18.00 -10.95
C GLY A 127 4.25 -17.78 -9.71
N GLY A 128 4.33 -18.80 -8.85
CA GLY A 128 5.16 -18.81 -7.63
C GLY A 128 4.34 -18.67 -6.35
N ASP A 129 5.01 -18.81 -5.20
CA ASP A 129 4.39 -18.54 -3.90
C ASP A 129 4.30 -17.03 -3.65
N ASN A 130 3.29 -16.60 -2.88
CA ASN A 130 3.27 -15.25 -2.35
C ASN A 130 4.57 -14.94 -1.59
N PHE A 131 5.08 -13.72 -1.74
CA PHE A 131 6.44 -13.38 -1.33
C PHE A 131 6.47 -12.15 -0.42
N THR A 132 7.64 -11.89 0.15
CA THR A 132 7.93 -10.61 0.81
C THR A 132 8.80 -9.80 -0.15
N PRO A 133 8.42 -8.56 -0.52
CA PRO A 133 9.21 -7.78 -1.47
C PRO A 133 10.67 -7.59 -1.00
N PRO A 134 11.66 -7.72 -1.90
CA PRO A 134 13.08 -7.91 -1.56
C PRO A 134 13.81 -6.60 -1.23
N PHE A 135 13.30 -5.85 -0.26
CA PHE A 135 13.87 -4.61 0.23
C PHE A 135 13.43 -4.34 1.69
N PRO A 136 14.15 -3.49 2.44
CA PRO A 136 13.82 -3.20 3.85
C PRO A 136 12.38 -2.69 4.07
N SER A 137 11.87 -2.87 5.28
CA SER A 137 10.48 -2.58 5.61
C SER A 137 10.20 -1.08 5.72
N TYR A 138 11.02 -0.34 6.47
CA TYR A 138 10.72 1.02 6.91
C TYR A 138 11.25 2.08 5.94
N VAL A 139 10.44 2.95 5.34
CA VAL A 139 8.97 3.07 5.41
C VAL A 139 8.27 2.26 4.32
N SER A 140 6.95 2.11 4.40
CA SER A 140 6.13 1.44 3.38
C SER A 140 6.11 2.24 2.08
N GLY A 141 6.51 1.60 0.97
CA GLY A 141 6.43 2.21 -0.37
C GLY A 141 4.99 2.52 -0.76
N HIS A 142 4.08 1.54 -0.65
CA HIS A 142 2.64 1.72 -0.88
C HIS A 142 2.05 2.85 -0.04
N SER A 143 2.42 2.97 1.24
CA SER A 143 1.91 4.07 2.05
C SER A 143 2.41 5.42 1.57
N THR A 144 3.70 5.50 1.21
CA THR A 144 4.30 6.77 0.79
C THR A 144 3.76 7.21 -0.57
N PHE A 145 3.72 6.32 -1.56
CA PHE A 145 3.14 6.61 -2.88
C PHE A 145 1.65 6.91 -2.81
N GLY A 146 0.88 6.06 -2.13
CA GLY A 146 -0.56 6.21 -2.00
C GLY A 146 -0.92 7.53 -1.30
N SER A 147 -0.25 7.84 -0.19
CA SER A 147 -0.46 9.11 0.50
C SER A 147 -0.03 10.32 -0.31
N ALA A 148 1.05 10.25 -1.11
CA ALA A 148 1.41 11.33 -2.02
C ALA A 148 0.34 11.56 -3.09
N ALA A 149 -0.17 10.49 -3.70
CA ALA A 149 -1.21 10.57 -4.73
C ALA A 149 -2.55 11.09 -4.17
N PHE A 150 -3.02 10.53 -3.05
CA PHE A 150 -4.30 10.93 -2.45
C PHE A 150 -4.25 12.31 -1.80
N GLU A 151 -3.13 12.72 -1.22
CA GLU A 151 -2.96 14.09 -0.74
C GLU A 151 -2.95 15.08 -1.91
N MET A 152 -2.27 14.76 -3.01
CA MET A 152 -2.28 15.62 -4.19
C MET A 152 -3.67 15.74 -4.80
N LEU A 153 -4.48 14.68 -4.80
CA LEU A 153 -5.90 14.74 -5.18
C LEU A 153 -6.70 15.68 -4.27
N ARG A 154 -6.49 15.60 -2.95
CA ARG A 154 -7.14 16.51 -1.99
C ARG A 154 -6.76 17.96 -2.23
N LEU A 155 -5.48 18.25 -2.44
CA LEU A 155 -4.97 19.60 -2.70
C LEU A 155 -5.49 20.14 -4.03
N PHE A 156 -5.39 19.35 -5.10
CA PHE A 156 -5.83 19.74 -6.44
C PHE A 156 -7.32 20.05 -6.52
N TYR A 157 -8.16 19.26 -5.85
CA TYR A 157 -9.61 19.45 -5.86
C TYR A 157 -10.15 20.28 -4.70
N GLY A 158 -9.32 20.64 -3.72
CA GLY A 158 -9.70 21.40 -2.53
C GLY A 158 -10.69 20.66 -1.62
N THR A 159 -10.77 19.32 -1.69
CA THR A 159 -11.72 18.51 -0.91
C THR A 159 -11.20 17.09 -0.68
N ASP A 160 -11.58 16.52 0.47
CA ASP A 160 -11.48 15.08 0.72
C ASP A 160 -12.78 14.32 0.42
N GLN A 161 -13.91 15.04 0.32
CA GLN A 161 -15.22 14.46 0.01
C GLN A 161 -15.37 14.27 -1.49
N PHE A 162 -15.16 13.04 -1.96
CA PHE A 162 -15.33 12.68 -3.35
C PHE A 162 -15.71 11.21 -3.47
N GLN A 163 -16.94 10.96 -3.91
CA GLN A 163 -17.42 9.60 -4.10
C GLN A 163 -16.87 9.01 -5.40
N PHE A 164 -16.22 7.85 -5.34
CA PHE A 164 -15.77 7.12 -6.54
C PHE A 164 -15.80 5.61 -6.31
N GLN A 165 -15.76 4.87 -7.41
CA GLN A 165 -15.65 3.42 -7.41
C GLN A 165 -14.37 3.03 -8.13
N PHE A 166 -13.66 2.03 -7.64
CA PHE A 166 -12.46 1.54 -8.29
C PHE A 166 -12.50 0.01 -8.36
N GLN A 167 -12.14 -0.51 -9.54
CA GLN A 167 -11.95 -1.94 -9.77
C GLN A 167 -10.45 -2.20 -9.92
N SER A 168 -9.91 -3.02 -9.03
CA SER A 168 -8.50 -3.41 -9.06
C SER A 168 -8.26 -4.50 -10.09
N ASP A 169 -7.12 -4.45 -10.79
CA ASP A 169 -6.71 -5.52 -11.70
C ASP A 169 -6.35 -6.81 -10.95
N GLU A 170 -6.12 -6.72 -9.65
CA GLU A 170 -5.99 -7.89 -8.77
C GLU A 170 -7.29 -8.69 -8.69
N TYR A 171 -8.43 -8.04 -8.95
CA TYR A 171 -9.78 -8.60 -8.92
C TYR A 171 -10.58 -8.19 -10.16
N ASN A 172 -10.08 -8.60 -11.33
CA ASN A 172 -10.66 -8.27 -12.65
C ASN A 172 -11.31 -9.47 -13.38
N GLY A 173 -11.55 -10.59 -12.68
CA GLY A 173 -12.15 -11.76 -13.32
C GLY A 173 -11.23 -12.49 -14.30
N ALA A 174 -9.93 -12.15 -14.32
CA ALA A 174 -8.93 -12.77 -15.20
C ALA A 174 -7.63 -13.13 -14.46
N THR A 175 -7.20 -12.30 -13.51
CA THR A 175 -6.02 -12.53 -12.66
C THR A 175 -6.22 -13.81 -11.85
N LYS A 176 -5.24 -14.73 -11.90
CA LYS A 176 -5.27 -15.99 -11.18
C LYS A 176 -4.53 -15.86 -9.86
N ASP A 177 -5.16 -16.33 -8.81
CA ASP A 177 -4.54 -16.52 -7.52
C ASP A 177 -3.40 -17.53 -7.62
N SER A 178 -2.21 -17.12 -7.21
CA SER A 178 -0.97 -17.89 -7.33
C SER A 178 -0.97 -19.18 -6.52
N ILE A 179 -1.66 -19.20 -5.38
CA ILE A 179 -1.71 -20.34 -4.45
C ILE A 179 -2.75 -21.38 -4.90
N THR A 180 -3.94 -20.92 -5.27
CA THR A 180 -5.08 -21.82 -5.59
C THR A 180 -5.24 -22.08 -7.09
N GLY A 181 -4.58 -21.29 -7.94
CA GLY A 181 -4.74 -21.30 -9.40
C GLY A 181 -6.10 -20.78 -9.89
N ARG A 182 -6.99 -20.37 -8.98
CA ARG A 182 -8.35 -19.92 -9.30
C ARG A 182 -8.33 -18.49 -9.81
N VAL A 183 -9.21 -18.20 -10.74
CA VAL A 183 -9.44 -16.82 -11.21
C VAL A 183 -10.08 -16.02 -10.07
N ARG A 184 -9.48 -14.89 -9.71
CA ARG A 184 -10.05 -13.96 -8.74
C ARG A 184 -11.28 -13.27 -9.36
N PRO A 185 -12.40 -13.18 -8.63
CA PRO A 185 -13.63 -12.59 -9.17
C PRO A 185 -13.47 -11.09 -9.41
N ASN A 186 -14.41 -10.50 -10.15
CA ASN A 186 -14.53 -9.05 -10.22
C ASN A 186 -14.85 -8.46 -8.84
N ARG A 187 -14.05 -7.49 -8.39
CA ARG A 187 -14.32 -6.70 -7.19
C ARG A 187 -14.17 -5.21 -7.47
N THR A 188 -15.24 -4.49 -7.15
CA THR A 188 -15.30 -3.04 -7.20
C THR A 188 -15.50 -2.52 -5.79
N ARG A 189 -14.64 -1.60 -5.35
CA ARG A 189 -14.75 -0.94 -4.05
C ARG A 189 -15.26 0.48 -4.24
N SER A 190 -16.14 0.91 -3.35
CA SER A 190 -16.74 2.24 -3.34
C SER A 190 -16.18 3.04 -2.17
N TYR A 191 -15.80 4.28 -2.44
CA TYR A 191 -15.26 5.20 -1.44
C TYR A 191 -16.06 6.48 -1.47
N GLU A 192 -16.29 7.07 -0.29
CA GLU A 192 -16.92 8.39 -0.14
C GLU A 192 -15.89 9.52 -0.09
N ARG A 193 -14.65 9.17 0.27
CA ARG A 193 -13.55 10.11 0.49
C ARG A 193 -12.23 9.57 -0.03
N PHE A 194 -11.33 10.45 -0.42
CA PHE A 194 -9.96 10.06 -0.79
C PHE A 194 -9.22 9.44 0.39
N SER A 195 -9.40 10.00 1.60
CA SER A 195 -8.85 9.47 2.85
C SER A 195 -9.27 8.02 3.16
N GLN A 196 -10.47 7.61 2.75
CA GLN A 196 -10.95 6.24 2.92
C GLN A 196 -10.14 5.25 2.07
N ALA A 197 -9.93 5.58 0.79
CA ALA A 197 -9.11 4.74 -0.10
C ALA A 197 -7.63 4.73 0.32
N GLU A 198 -7.11 5.87 0.79
CA GLU A 198 -5.75 5.96 1.35
C GLU A 198 -5.57 5.09 2.60
N GLU A 199 -6.55 5.06 3.50
CA GLU A 199 -6.53 4.21 4.70
C GLU A 199 -6.57 2.72 4.31
N GLU A 200 -7.37 2.36 3.32
CA GLU A 200 -7.45 0.99 2.84
C GLU A 200 -6.13 0.52 2.19
N ASN A 201 -5.51 1.37 1.37
CA ASN A 201 -4.16 1.15 0.82
C ASN A 201 -3.13 0.95 1.94
N PHE A 202 -3.18 1.76 2.99
CA PHE A 202 -2.30 1.69 4.14
C PHE A 202 -2.47 0.39 4.93
N LEU A 203 -3.72 -0.03 5.20
CA LEU A 203 -4.02 -1.26 5.94
C LEU A 203 -3.67 -2.53 5.14
N SER A 204 -3.78 -2.47 3.81
CA SER A 204 -3.56 -3.63 2.93
C SER A 204 -2.26 -4.37 3.20
N ARG A 205 -1.18 -3.64 3.49
CA ARG A 205 0.16 -4.20 3.65
C ARG A 205 0.35 -4.92 4.99
N ILE A 206 -0.44 -4.54 5.99
CA ILE A 206 -0.51 -5.21 7.29
C ILE A 206 -1.31 -6.51 7.14
N TYR A 207 -2.42 -6.48 6.41
CA TYR A 207 -3.21 -7.67 6.10
C TYR A 207 -2.43 -8.70 5.28
N LEU A 208 -1.55 -8.25 4.37
CA LEU A 208 -0.60 -9.12 3.69
C LEU A 208 0.57 -9.58 4.57
N GLY A 209 0.76 -9.00 5.76
CA GLY A 209 1.85 -9.35 6.67
C GLY A 209 3.25 -8.97 6.17
N VAL A 210 3.35 -8.00 5.25
CA VAL A 210 4.63 -7.60 4.65
C VAL A 210 5.22 -6.33 5.26
N HIS A 211 4.49 -5.62 6.10
CA HIS A 211 4.93 -4.39 6.76
C HIS A 211 4.44 -4.29 8.21
N TRP A 212 5.17 -3.52 9.01
CA TRP A 212 4.76 -3.09 10.35
C TRP A 212 3.84 -1.87 10.28
N ARG A 213 3.09 -1.57 11.34
CA ARG A 213 2.24 -0.38 11.43
C ARG A 213 3.06 0.91 11.31
N ILE A 214 4.23 0.98 11.95
CA ILE A 214 5.14 2.13 11.85
C ILE A 214 5.58 2.42 10.41
N ASP A 215 5.80 1.38 9.60
CA ASP A 215 6.19 1.55 8.20
C ASP A 215 5.11 2.32 7.44
N GLN A 216 3.85 2.05 7.76
CA GLN A 216 2.70 2.70 7.14
C GLN A 216 2.52 4.12 7.68
N GLU A 217 2.54 4.33 9.00
CA GLU A 217 2.30 5.65 9.63
C GLU A 217 3.31 6.71 9.17
N GLU A 218 4.58 6.34 9.16
CA GLU A 218 5.65 7.24 8.75
C GLU A 218 5.71 7.40 7.23
N GLY A 219 5.41 6.33 6.47
CA GLY A 219 5.25 6.42 5.02
C GLY A 219 4.11 7.36 4.61
N ARG A 220 2.97 7.28 5.28
CA ARG A 220 1.85 8.22 5.08
C ARG A 220 2.25 9.65 5.38
N THR A 221 2.86 9.87 6.54
CA THR A 221 3.33 11.20 6.96
C THR A 221 4.28 11.79 5.93
N MET A 222 5.25 10.99 5.47
CA MET A 222 6.20 11.36 4.42
C MET A 222 5.49 11.70 3.10
N GLY A 223 4.63 10.81 2.58
CA GLY A 223 3.92 11.02 1.33
C GLY A 223 3.06 12.29 1.32
N ARG A 224 2.32 12.54 2.41
CA ARG A 224 1.52 13.78 2.54
C ARG A 224 2.39 15.04 2.59
N LYS A 225 3.53 15.00 3.27
CA LYS A 225 4.47 16.14 3.32
C LYS A 225 5.06 16.44 1.94
N ILE A 226 5.44 15.40 1.19
CA ILE A 226 5.97 15.55 -0.17
C ILE A 226 4.90 16.15 -1.10
N ALA A 227 3.68 15.64 -1.08
CA ALA A 227 2.60 16.19 -1.90
C ALA A 227 2.33 17.67 -1.62
N LYS A 228 2.29 18.08 -0.35
CA LYS A 228 2.16 19.49 0.05
C LYS A 228 3.31 20.34 -0.47
N TYR A 229 4.55 19.90 -0.24
CA TYR A 229 5.74 20.60 -0.72
C TYR A 229 5.73 20.80 -2.23
N ILE A 230 5.38 19.76 -2.99
CA ILE A 230 5.29 19.84 -4.45
C ILE A 230 4.16 20.76 -4.88
N TYR A 231 2.98 20.67 -4.26
CA TYR A 231 1.86 21.55 -4.58
C TYR A 231 2.23 23.03 -4.38
N ASP A 232 2.78 23.39 -3.20
CA ASP A 232 3.21 24.75 -2.87
C ASP A 232 4.30 25.30 -3.81
N LYS A 233 5.05 24.44 -4.51
CA LYS A 233 6.07 24.82 -5.48
C LYS A 233 5.54 24.98 -6.91
N LEU A 234 4.42 24.34 -7.22
CA LEU A 234 3.83 24.33 -8.55
C LEU A 234 2.64 25.28 -8.72
N THR A 235 2.13 25.83 -7.61
CA THR A 235 1.05 26.84 -7.56
C THR A 235 1.58 28.16 -7.04
#